data_AF-A0A553G947-F1
#
_entry.id   AF-A0A553G947-F1
#
_cell.length_a   1.000
_cell.length_b   1.000
_cell.length_c   1.000
_cell.angle_alpha   90.00
_cell.angle_beta   90.00
_cell.angle_gamma   90.00
#
_symmetry.space_group_name_H-M   'P 1'
#
loop_
_entity.id
_entity.type
_entity.pdbx_description
1 polymer ?
#
loop_
_entity_poly.entity_id
_entity_poly.type
_entity_poly.pdbx_seq_one_letter_code
_entity_poly.pdbx_strand_id
1 'polypeptide(L)'
;MPDNYKPSLIKSAYDILALALQLKKVSNRANLYVDRNSISYRRTKWGFEKEEKYNLRVALRRKERQLDQLSDAKNDLEQSFTQLTKRKTGLLQHLEAANDKLKQAKKEKGFFKKLIKELLDKNTALDKRMERMQNQADNLQQQVKKLKENKDNLFEQNLNLTEKTRQQKVQITALQKAISELKSKSHEKANS
;
A
#
# COMPACT_ATOMS: atom_id res chain seq x y z
N MET A 1 -91.09 -10.02 50.00
CA MET A 1 -91.52 -10.92 48.89
C MET A 1 -90.44 -11.95 48.67
N PRO A 2 -90.74 -13.24 48.87
CA PRO A 2 -89.76 -14.33 48.93
C PRO A 2 -89.29 -14.77 47.53
N ASP A 3 -88.04 -15.19 47.48
CA ASP A 3 -87.37 -16.06 46.51
C ASP A 3 -88.03 -16.30 45.15
N ASN A 4 -87.63 -15.51 44.15
CA ASN A 4 -87.62 -15.95 42.76
C ASN A 4 -86.27 -16.64 42.46
N TYR A 5 -86.02 -17.76 43.14
CA TYR A 5 -84.89 -18.63 42.86
C TYR A 5 -85.26 -19.52 41.66
N LYS A 6 -85.08 -19.00 40.44
CA LYS A 6 -85.11 -19.89 39.27
C LYS A 6 -83.88 -20.80 39.38
N PRO A 7 -84.04 -22.14 39.52
CA PRO A 7 -82.91 -23.03 39.55
C PRO A 7 -82.21 -22.90 38.20
N SER A 8 -81.02 -22.29 38.20
CA SER A 8 -80.12 -22.39 37.06
C SER A 8 -79.86 -23.87 36.88
N LEU A 9 -80.39 -24.46 35.80
CA LEU A 9 -80.07 -25.81 35.36
C LEU A 9 -78.56 -26.01 35.56
N ILE A 10 -78.19 -26.92 36.46
CA ILE A 10 -76.80 -27.26 36.73
C ILE A 10 -76.29 -27.89 35.43
N LYS A 11 -75.55 -27.12 34.64
CA LYS A 11 -75.03 -27.54 33.34
C LYS A 11 -73.57 -27.97 33.43
N SER A 12 -72.92 -27.70 34.57
CA SER A 12 -71.51 -27.98 34.79
C SER A 12 -71.20 -28.15 36.28
N ALA A 13 -70.14 -28.89 36.60
CA ALA A 13 -69.55 -28.94 37.95
C ALA A 13 -69.22 -27.55 38.51
N TYR A 14 -68.94 -26.57 37.64
CA TYR A 14 -68.74 -25.18 38.04
C TYR A 14 -70.01 -24.49 38.53
N ASP A 15 -71.19 -24.89 38.05
CA ASP A 15 -72.47 -24.34 38.51
C ASP A 15 -72.78 -24.85 39.93
N ILE A 16 -72.41 -26.10 40.24
CA ILE A 16 -72.50 -26.67 41.60
C ILE A 16 -71.57 -25.90 42.56
N LEU A 17 -70.32 -25.68 42.16
CA LEU A 17 -69.36 -24.92 42.96
C LEU A 17 -69.77 -23.46 43.14
N ALA A 18 -70.35 -22.83 42.10
CA ALA A 18 -70.88 -21.47 42.21
C ALA A 18 -72.03 -21.40 43.21
N LEU A 19 -72.97 -22.35 43.16
CA LEU A 19 -74.08 -22.44 44.11
C LEU A 19 -73.58 -22.67 45.55
N ALA A 20 -72.62 -23.58 45.75
CA ALA A 20 -72.02 -23.86 47.07
C ALA A 20 -71.35 -22.62 47.67
N LEU A 21 -70.73 -21.78 46.83
CA LEU A 21 -70.10 -20.52 47.21
C LEU A 21 -71.05 -19.30 47.18
N GLN A 22 -72.35 -19.53 46.94
CA GLN A 22 -73.39 -18.48 46.85
C GLN A 22 -73.10 -17.41 45.77
N LEU A 23 -72.43 -17.80 44.70
CA LEU A 23 -72.03 -16.94 43.60
C LEU A 23 -73.09 -16.92 42.50
N LYS A 24 -73.39 -15.72 41.96
CA LYS A 24 -74.30 -15.53 40.83
C LYS A 24 -73.50 -15.16 39.59
N LYS A 25 -73.76 -15.84 38.47
CA LYS A 25 -73.12 -15.56 37.18
C LYS A 25 -73.57 -14.21 36.64
N VAL A 26 -72.62 -13.38 36.20
CA VAL A 26 -72.90 -12.11 35.53
C VAL A 26 -73.25 -12.40 34.07
N SER A 27 -74.47 -12.04 33.64
CA SER A 27 -75.00 -12.38 32.31
C SER A 27 -74.16 -11.85 31.15
N ASN A 28 -73.56 -10.67 31.32
CA ASN A 28 -72.89 -9.93 30.25
C ASN A 28 -71.36 -10.11 30.24
N ARG A 29 -70.80 -10.95 31.13
CA ARG A 29 -69.35 -11.17 31.22
C ARG A 29 -69.03 -12.64 31.35
N ALA A 30 -68.30 -13.15 30.37
CA ALA A 30 -67.85 -14.54 30.36
C ALA A 30 -66.98 -14.83 31.60
N ASN A 31 -67.28 -15.93 32.28
CA ASN A 31 -66.54 -16.40 33.44
C ASN A 31 -66.57 -15.48 34.67
N LEU A 32 -67.46 -14.49 34.75
CA LEU A 32 -67.57 -13.60 35.91
C LEU A 32 -68.78 -13.94 36.79
N TYR A 33 -68.56 -13.90 38.10
CA TYR A 33 -69.54 -14.21 39.13
C TYR A 33 -69.45 -13.19 40.25
N VAL A 34 -70.54 -12.96 40.97
CA VAL A 34 -70.59 -12.03 42.10
C VAL A 34 -71.19 -12.70 43.33
N ASP A 35 -70.66 -12.40 44.51
CA ASP A 35 -71.25 -12.83 45.78
C ASP A 35 -72.33 -11.84 46.25
N ARG A 36 -72.89 -12.10 47.45
CA ARG A 36 -73.89 -11.23 48.08
C ARG A 36 -73.35 -9.86 48.49
N ASN A 37 -72.03 -9.73 48.64
CA ASN A 37 -71.33 -8.50 49.02
C ASN A 37 -70.85 -7.72 47.79
N SER A 38 -71.30 -8.08 46.59
CA SER A 38 -70.88 -7.49 45.31
C SER A 38 -69.39 -7.67 44.98
N ILE A 39 -68.71 -8.63 45.61
CA ILE A 39 -67.32 -8.97 45.27
C ILE A 39 -67.34 -9.84 44.03
N SER A 40 -66.54 -9.46 43.04
CA SER A 40 -66.45 -10.16 41.77
C SER A 40 -65.41 -11.29 41.80
N TYR A 41 -65.77 -12.43 41.22
CA TYR A 41 -64.97 -13.64 41.11
C TYR A 41 -64.92 -14.11 39.65
N ARG A 42 -63.74 -14.50 39.20
CA ARG A 42 -63.53 -15.10 37.89
C ARG A 42 -63.40 -16.62 38.00
N ARG A 43 -64.12 -17.34 37.15
CA ARG A 43 -63.98 -18.79 36.98
C ARG A 43 -62.64 -19.10 36.32
N THR A 44 -61.89 -20.00 36.95
CA THR A 44 -60.59 -20.50 36.49
C THR A 44 -60.63 -22.04 36.39
N LYS A 45 -59.56 -22.65 35.89
CA LYS A 45 -59.41 -24.12 35.87
C LYS A 45 -59.55 -24.75 37.27
N TRP A 46 -59.18 -24.01 38.32
CA TRP A 46 -59.09 -24.49 39.70
C TRP A 46 -60.26 -24.02 40.60
N GLY A 47 -61.32 -23.45 40.02
CA GLY A 47 -62.47 -22.92 40.76
C GLY A 47 -62.62 -21.41 40.60
N PHE A 48 -63.09 -20.72 41.64
CA PHE A 48 -63.38 -19.28 41.61
C PHE A 48 -62.31 -18.49 42.34
N GLU A 49 -61.78 -17.46 41.69
CA GLU A 49 -60.77 -16.56 42.24
C GLU A 49 -61.30 -15.13 42.21
N LYS A 50 -61.06 -14.34 43.27
CA LYS A 50 -61.43 -12.91 43.26
C LYS A 50 -60.86 -12.23 42.00
N GLU A 51 -61.68 -11.46 41.31
CA GLU A 51 -61.32 -10.89 40.00
C GLU A 51 -60.07 -10.02 40.07
N GLU A 52 -59.93 -9.22 41.13
CA GLU A 52 -58.74 -8.41 41.40
C GLU A 52 -57.47 -9.28 41.49
N LYS A 53 -57.51 -10.35 42.30
CA LYS A 53 -56.40 -11.30 42.43
C LYS A 53 -56.04 -11.96 41.10
N TYR A 54 -57.06 -12.36 40.32
CA TYR A 54 -56.85 -12.92 38.99
C TYR A 54 -56.13 -11.91 38.06
N ASN A 55 -56.60 -10.66 38.02
CA ASN A 55 -56.03 -9.61 37.18
C ASN A 55 -54.59 -9.29 37.58
N LEU A 56 -54.31 -9.18 38.87
CA LEU A 56 -52.95 -8.98 39.40
C LEU A 56 -52.03 -10.13 39.01
N ARG A 57 -52.47 -11.39 39.12
CA ARG A 57 -51.67 -12.55 38.70
C ARG A 57 -51.36 -12.53 37.20
N VAL A 58 -52.33 -12.15 36.36
CA VAL A 58 -52.11 -12.02 34.92
C VAL A 58 -51.14 -10.88 34.60
N ALA A 59 -51.27 -9.74 35.27
CA ALA A 59 -50.36 -8.61 35.13
C ALA A 59 -48.94 -8.97 35.57
N LEU A 60 -48.80 -9.66 36.70
CA LEU A 60 -47.51 -10.16 37.20
C LEU A 60 -46.86 -11.08 36.18
N ARG A 61 -47.58 -12.08 35.65
CA ARG A 61 -47.04 -12.97 34.61
C ARG A 61 -46.59 -12.24 33.34
N ARG A 62 -47.28 -11.15 32.97
CA ARG A 62 -46.84 -10.31 31.85
C ARG A 62 -45.56 -9.57 32.18
N LYS A 63 -45.43 -9.07 33.40
CA LYS A 63 -44.22 -8.39 33.89
C LYS A 63 -43.04 -9.33 34.02
N GLU A 64 -43.25 -10.55 34.51
CA GLU A 64 -42.23 -11.61 34.55
C GLU A 64 -41.70 -11.90 33.14
N ARG A 65 -42.58 -12.13 32.16
CA ARG A 65 -42.15 -12.31 30.76
C ARG A 65 -41.40 -11.11 30.19
N GLN A 66 -41.82 -9.90 30.56
CA GLN A 66 -41.10 -8.68 30.16
C GLN A 66 -39.70 -8.63 30.76
N LEU A 67 -39.53 -9.06 32.02
CA LEU A 67 -38.22 -9.15 32.66
C LEU A 67 -37.34 -10.20 32.00
N ASP A 68 -37.88 -11.37 31.67
CA ASP A 68 -37.14 -12.42 30.96
C ASP A 68 -36.64 -11.91 29.60
N GLN A 69 -37.52 -11.28 28.82
CA GLN A 69 -37.16 -10.68 27.52
C GLN A 69 -36.07 -9.60 27.64
N LEU A 70 -36.17 -8.74 28.66
CA LEU A 70 -35.16 -7.72 28.92
C LEU A 70 -33.84 -8.32 29.37
N SER A 71 -33.88 -9.41 30.13
CA SER A 71 -32.69 -10.14 30.56
C SER A 71 -31.98 -10.78 29.36
N ASP A 72 -32.73 -11.42 28.46
CA ASP A 72 -32.17 -12.00 27.23
C ASP A 72 -31.56 -10.92 26.34
N ALA A 73 -32.28 -9.82 26.10
CA ALA A 73 -31.76 -8.69 25.31
C ALA A 73 -30.50 -8.05 25.93
N LYS A 74 -30.42 -7.98 27.26
CA LYS A 74 -29.23 -7.50 27.98
C LYS A 74 -28.04 -8.43 27.74
N ASN A 75 -28.24 -9.74 27.83
CA ASN A 75 -27.19 -10.73 27.60
C ASN A 75 -26.68 -10.67 26.15
N ASP A 76 -27.58 -10.56 25.17
CA ASP A 76 -27.21 -10.41 23.76
C ASP A 76 -26.40 -9.13 23.52
N LEU A 77 -26.80 -8.03 24.15
CA LEU A 77 -26.08 -6.76 24.05
C LEU A 77 -24.68 -6.87 24.68
N GLU A 78 -24.56 -7.50 25.85
CA GLU A 78 -23.27 -7.74 26.50
C GLU A 78 -22.35 -8.58 25.60
N GLN A 79 -22.86 -9.64 24.98
CA GLN A 79 -22.10 -10.45 24.02
C GLN A 79 -21.65 -9.61 22.82
N SER A 80 -22.54 -8.83 22.22
CA SER A 80 -22.20 -7.95 21.10
C SER A 80 -21.11 -6.93 21.48
N PHE A 81 -21.18 -6.37 22.69
CA PHE A 81 -20.20 -5.41 23.20
C PHE A 81 -18.82 -6.04 23.37
N THR A 82 -18.75 -7.27 23.90
CA THR A 82 -17.47 -8.00 24.02
C THR A 82 -16.86 -8.28 22.65
N GLN A 83 -17.67 -8.63 21.64
CA GLN A 83 -17.21 -8.83 20.27
C GLN A 83 -16.71 -7.53 19.64
N LEU A 84 -17.43 -6.43 19.81
CA LEU A 84 -17.03 -5.11 19.32
C LEU A 84 -15.73 -4.64 19.98
N THR A 85 -15.54 -4.92 21.27
CA THR A 85 -14.30 -4.59 21.98
C THR A 85 -13.13 -5.39 21.43
N LYS A 86 -13.29 -6.70 21.22
CA LYS A 86 -12.25 -7.54 20.58
C LYS A 86 -11.92 -7.07 19.16
N ARG A 87 -12.93 -6.68 18.37
CA ARG A 87 -12.72 -6.16 17.02
C ARG A 87 -11.99 -4.82 17.06
N LYS A 88 -12.35 -3.93 17.98
CA LYS A 88 -11.69 -2.64 18.17
C LYS A 88 -10.21 -2.81 18.53
N THR A 89 -9.88 -3.71 19.45
CA THR A 89 -8.48 -3.95 19.84
C THR A 89 -7.67 -4.55 18.68
N GLY A 90 -8.24 -5.49 17.93
CA GLY A 90 -7.58 -6.04 16.73
C GLY A 90 -7.33 -4.99 15.66
N LEU A 91 -8.30 -4.10 15.41
CA LEU A 91 -8.13 -2.99 14.46
C LEU A 91 -7.05 -2.00 14.90
N LEU A 92 -6.94 -1.70 16.20
CA LEU A 92 -5.87 -0.85 16.72
C LEU A 92 -4.49 -1.47 16.50
N GLN A 93 -4.32 -2.77 16.75
CA GLN A 93 -3.08 -3.49 16.48
C GLN A 93 -2.70 -3.47 14.99
N HIS A 94 -3.68 -3.69 14.11
CA HIS A 94 -3.44 -3.60 12.66
C HIS A 94 -3.05 -2.19 12.22
N LEU A 95 -3.67 -1.16 12.81
CA LEU A 95 -3.35 0.24 12.51
C LEU A 95 -1.92 0.59 12.96
N GLU A 96 -1.51 0.14 14.14
CA GLU A 96 -0.15 0.33 14.66
C GLU A 96 0.88 -0.35 13.76
N ALA A 97 0.66 -1.62 13.42
CA ALA A 97 1.53 -2.38 12.51
C ALA A 97 1.62 -1.73 11.10
N ALA A 98 0.50 -1.23 10.58
CA ALA A 98 0.49 -0.51 9.30
C ALA A 98 1.27 0.81 9.39
N ASN A 99 1.17 1.53 10.51
CA ASN A 99 1.89 2.78 10.72
C ASN A 99 3.40 2.55 10.82
N ASP A 100 3.84 1.47 11.47
CA ASP A 100 5.26 1.14 11.55
C ASP A 100 5.83 0.71 10.19
N LYS A 101 5.09 -0.07 9.41
CA LYS A 101 5.45 -0.35 8.01
C LYS A 101 5.57 0.93 7.19
N LEU A 102 4.68 1.90 7.38
CA LEU A 102 4.75 3.19 6.71
C LEU A 102 5.99 4.00 7.13
N LYS A 103 6.36 4.00 8.41
CA LYS A 103 7.60 4.65 8.89
C LYS A 103 8.83 4.00 8.25
N GLN A 104 8.87 2.68 8.18
CA GLN A 104 9.96 1.94 7.53
C GLN A 104 10.05 2.29 6.05
N ALA A 105 8.94 2.23 5.31
CA ALA A 105 8.90 2.58 3.88
C ALA A 105 9.36 4.03 3.63
N LYS A 106 9.03 4.97 4.52
CA LYS A 106 9.52 6.36 4.44
C LYS A 106 11.05 6.45 4.61
N LYS A 107 11.64 5.66 5.52
CA LYS A 107 13.10 5.59 5.70
C LYS A 107 13.78 5.01 4.46
N GLU A 108 13.28 3.90 3.94
CA GLU A 108 13.78 3.24 2.73
C GLU A 108 13.69 4.18 1.52
N LYS A 109 12.56 4.86 1.33
CA LYS A 109 12.41 5.90 0.30
C LYS A 109 13.45 7.01 0.44
N GLY A 110 13.73 7.45 1.67
CA GLY A 110 14.77 8.45 1.95
C GLY A 110 16.17 7.95 1.58
N PHE A 111 16.48 6.69 1.90
CA PHE A 111 17.73 6.04 1.53
C PHE A 111 17.89 5.95 0.01
N PHE A 112 16.87 5.44 -0.71
CA PHE A 112 16.92 5.35 -2.17
C PHE A 112 17.07 6.71 -2.85
N LYS A 113 16.43 7.78 -2.34
CA LYS A 113 16.64 9.14 -2.87
C LYS A 113 18.10 9.58 -2.77
N LYS A 114 18.77 9.31 -1.65
CA LYS A 114 20.20 9.63 -1.48
C LYS A 114 21.06 8.81 -2.44
N LEU A 115 20.79 7.50 -2.54
CA LEU A 115 21.52 6.61 -3.44
C LEU A 115 21.37 7.04 -4.91
N ILE A 116 20.16 7.39 -5.35
CA ILE A 116 19.91 7.89 -6.71
C ILE A 116 20.68 9.18 -6.96
N LYS A 117 20.70 10.11 -6.00
CA LYS A 117 21.47 11.35 -6.12
C LYS A 117 22.97 11.07 -6.28
N GLU A 118 23.52 10.20 -5.44
CA GLU A 118 24.94 9.81 -5.51
C GLU A 118 25.29 9.14 -6.86
N LEU A 119 24.41 8.28 -7.37
CA LEU A 119 24.60 7.66 -8.68
C LEU A 119 24.53 8.68 -9.82
N LEU A 120 23.60 9.63 -9.76
CA LEU A 120 23.49 10.71 -10.73
C LEU A 120 24.77 11.58 -10.73
N ASP A 121 25.25 11.96 -9.55
CA ASP A 121 26.47 12.76 -9.39
C ASP A 121 27.69 12.00 -9.96
N LYS A 122 27.81 10.69 -9.68
CA LYS A 122 28.84 9.83 -10.28
C LYS A 122 28.73 9.75 -11.80
N ASN A 123 27.51 9.62 -12.34
CA ASN A 123 27.30 9.55 -13.78
C ASN A 123 27.73 10.85 -14.47
N THR A 124 27.32 12.01 -13.94
CA THR A 124 27.75 13.31 -14.49
C THR A 124 29.28 13.51 -14.43
N ALA A 125 29.94 12.99 -13.39
CA ALA A 125 31.39 13.02 -13.30
C ALA A 125 32.07 12.11 -14.34
N LEU A 126 31.48 10.94 -14.61
CA LEU A 126 31.94 10.03 -15.68
C LEU A 126 31.75 10.66 -17.06
N ASP A 127 30.60 11.29 -17.33
CA ASP A 127 30.34 11.98 -18.60
C ASP A 127 31.39 13.06 -18.88
N LYS A 128 31.68 13.91 -17.88
CA LYS A 128 32.74 14.92 -17.98
C LYS A 128 34.13 14.31 -18.20
N ARG A 129 34.39 13.14 -17.61
CA ARG A 129 35.66 12.43 -17.81
C ARG A 129 35.76 11.87 -19.23
N MET A 130 34.68 11.31 -19.76
CA MET A 130 34.62 10.82 -21.14
C MET A 130 34.85 11.96 -22.13
N GLU A 131 34.22 13.12 -21.94
CA GLU A 131 34.41 14.29 -22.80
C GLU A 131 35.88 14.74 -22.84
N ARG A 132 36.55 14.80 -21.66
CA ARG A 132 37.99 15.12 -21.61
C ARG A 132 38.85 14.10 -22.34
N MET A 133 38.55 12.81 -22.18
CA MET A 133 39.27 11.74 -22.86
C MET A 133 39.06 11.80 -24.38
N GLN A 134 37.85 12.11 -24.83
CA GLN A 134 37.56 12.29 -26.26
C GLN A 134 38.36 13.46 -26.83
N ASN A 135 38.37 14.61 -26.15
CA ASN A 135 39.18 15.77 -26.56
C ASN A 135 40.69 15.45 -26.59
N GLN A 136 41.18 14.64 -25.65
CA GLN A 136 42.56 14.18 -25.65
C GLN A 136 42.85 13.26 -26.85
N ALA A 137 41.93 12.34 -27.16
CA ALA A 137 42.06 11.44 -28.31
C ALA A 137 42.10 12.24 -29.63
N ASP A 138 41.20 13.22 -29.80
CA ASP A 138 41.15 14.08 -30.99
C ASP A 138 42.44 14.90 -31.14
N ASN A 139 42.95 15.47 -30.05
CA ASN A 139 44.22 16.19 -30.03
C ASN A 139 45.40 15.30 -30.43
N LEU A 140 45.47 14.08 -29.88
CA LEU A 140 46.52 13.11 -30.23
C LEU A 140 46.42 12.71 -31.70
N GLN A 141 45.21 12.51 -32.23
CA GLN A 141 45.01 12.20 -33.64
C GLN A 141 45.50 13.33 -34.56
N GLN A 142 45.24 14.59 -34.19
CA GLN A 142 45.77 15.74 -34.93
C GLN A 142 47.30 15.82 -34.86
N GLN A 143 47.90 15.55 -33.70
CA GLN A 143 49.36 15.50 -33.56
C GLN A 143 49.98 14.41 -34.43
N VAL A 144 49.39 13.20 -34.46
CA VAL A 144 49.82 12.11 -35.33
C VAL A 144 49.76 12.51 -36.80
N LYS A 145 48.69 13.19 -37.22
CA LYS A 145 48.58 13.70 -38.60
C LYS A 145 49.70 14.68 -38.94
N LYS A 146 49.95 15.69 -38.08
CA LYS A 146 51.04 16.66 -38.26
C LYS A 146 52.41 16.00 -38.31
N LEU A 147 52.67 15.03 -37.43
CA LEU A 147 53.93 14.29 -37.41
C LEU A 147 54.12 13.49 -38.71
N LYS A 148 53.05 12.92 -39.26
CA LYS A 148 53.09 12.22 -40.54
C LYS A 148 53.41 13.18 -41.70
N GLU A 149 52.73 14.32 -41.78
CA GLU A 149 53.02 15.37 -42.78
C GLU A 149 54.47 15.87 -42.67
N ASN A 150 54.96 16.15 -41.45
CA ASN A 150 56.35 16.55 -41.23
C ASN A 150 57.35 15.47 -41.64
N LYS A 151 57.05 14.20 -41.34
CA LYS A 151 57.86 13.06 -41.76
C LYS A 151 57.97 13.02 -43.28
N ASP A 152 56.84 13.10 -43.99
CA ASP A 152 56.81 13.04 -45.45
C ASP A 152 57.59 14.21 -46.08
N ASN A 153 57.43 15.44 -45.55
CA ASN A 153 58.21 16.61 -45.97
C ASN A 153 59.72 16.44 -45.76
N LEU A 154 60.14 15.88 -44.62
CA LEU A 154 61.55 15.60 -44.34
C LEU A 154 62.12 14.53 -45.28
N PHE A 155 61.31 13.53 -45.66
CA PHE A 155 61.70 12.55 -46.68
C PHE A 155 61.94 13.21 -48.03
N GLU A 156 61.05 14.09 -48.49
CA GLU A 156 61.22 14.83 -49.75
C GLU A 156 62.47 15.73 -49.71
N GLN A 157 62.70 16.44 -48.60
CA GLN A 157 63.90 17.25 -48.41
C GLN A 157 65.18 16.40 -48.48
N ASN A 158 65.20 15.23 -47.84
CA ASN A 158 66.34 14.31 -47.89
C ASN A 158 66.60 13.78 -49.30
N LEU A 159 65.55 13.42 -50.06
CA LEU A 159 65.70 13.00 -51.46
C LEU A 159 66.31 14.12 -52.31
N ASN A 160 65.83 15.35 -52.17
CA ASN A 160 66.35 16.51 -52.88
C ASN A 160 67.82 16.80 -52.53
N LEU A 161 68.20 16.72 -51.25
CA LEU A 161 69.58 16.87 -50.83
C LEU A 161 70.48 15.77 -51.40
N THR A 162 70.00 14.53 -51.41
CA THR A 162 70.73 13.38 -51.98
C THR A 162 71.01 13.59 -53.46
N GLU A 163 70.02 14.06 -54.24
CA GLU A 163 70.23 14.37 -55.66
C GLU A 163 71.18 15.55 -55.86
N LYS A 164 71.07 16.63 -55.07
CA LYS A 164 72.02 17.75 -55.11
C LYS A 164 73.45 17.29 -54.83
N THR A 165 73.66 16.45 -53.81
CA THR A 165 74.97 15.88 -53.51
C THR A 165 75.49 15.02 -54.67
N ARG A 166 74.62 14.23 -55.31
CA ARG A 166 75.00 13.46 -56.50
C ARG A 166 75.45 14.36 -57.66
N GLN A 167 74.69 15.41 -57.95
CA GLN A 167 75.04 16.40 -58.98
C GLN A 167 76.35 17.12 -58.67
N GLN A 168 76.56 17.56 -57.42
CA GLN A 168 77.80 18.18 -56.98
C GLN A 168 79.00 17.23 -57.14
N LYS A 169 78.86 15.95 -56.79
CA LYS A 169 79.92 14.94 -57.03
C LYS A 169 80.29 14.84 -58.51
N VAL A 170 79.30 14.79 -59.41
CA VAL A 170 79.55 14.78 -60.86
C VAL A 170 80.29 16.04 -61.30
N GLN A 171 79.86 17.22 -60.85
CA GLN A 171 80.54 18.49 -61.16
C GLN A 171 82.00 18.50 -60.67
N ILE A 172 82.25 18.02 -59.44
CA ILE A 172 83.61 17.90 -58.90
C ILE A 172 84.48 17.00 -59.78
N THR A 173 83.98 15.82 -60.18
CA THR A 173 84.74 14.91 -61.05
C THR A 173 85.04 15.52 -62.41
N ALA A 174 84.10 16.26 -63.00
CA ALA A 174 84.30 16.96 -64.26
C ALA A 174 85.34 18.08 -64.14
N LEU A 175 85.29 18.87 -63.06
CA LEU A 175 86.29 19.90 -62.78
C LEU A 175 87.68 19.30 -62.54
N GLN A 176 87.78 18.20 -61.79
CA GLN A 176 89.04 17.48 -61.59
C GLN A 176 89.64 16.99 -62.92
N LYS A 177 88.80 16.49 -63.83
CA LYS A 177 89.23 16.10 -65.18
C LYS A 177 89.72 17.30 -65.99
N ALA A 178 88.97 18.40 -66.02
CA ALA A 178 89.35 19.62 -66.72
C ALA A 178 90.67 20.23 -66.19
N ILE A 179 90.88 20.21 -64.86
CA ILE A 179 92.16 20.63 -64.24
C ILE A 179 93.31 19.73 -64.72
N SER A 180 93.10 18.42 -64.81
CA SER A 180 94.12 17.47 -65.25
C SER A 180 94.50 17.70 -66.72
N GLU A 181 93.51 17.93 -67.59
CA GLU A 181 93.71 18.28 -68.99
C GLU A 181 94.46 19.63 -69.16
N LEU A 182 94.07 20.66 -68.41
CA LEU A 182 94.77 21.96 -68.42
C LEU A 182 96.23 21.83 -67.98
N LYS A 183 96.51 21.04 -66.93
CA LYS A 183 97.88 20.77 -66.48
C LYS A 183 98.70 20.08 -67.57
N SER A 184 98.15 19.06 -68.24
CA SER A 184 98.84 18.37 -69.34
C SER A 184 99.18 19.32 -70.50
N LYS A 185 98.23 20.16 -70.94
CA LYS A 185 98.46 21.17 -72.00
C LYS A 185 99.48 22.24 -71.60
N SER A 186 99.54 22.61 -70.32
CA SER A 186 100.54 23.56 -69.83
C SER A 186 101.96 22.97 -69.83
N HIS A 187 102.10 21.66 -69.59
CA HIS A 187 103.38 20.95 -69.69
C HIS A 187 103.83 20.75 -71.14
N GLU A 188 102.91 20.50 -72.08
CA GLU A 188 103.25 20.42 -73.52
C GLU A 188 103.75 21.76 -74.08
N LYS A 189 103.17 22.88 -73.64
CA LYS A 189 103.61 24.24 -74.03
C LYS A 189 104.91 24.71 -73.38
N ALA A 190 105.34 24.10 -72.27
CA ALA A 190 106.59 24.45 -71.59
C ALA A 190 107.81 23.66 -72.12
N ASN A 191 107.55 22.59 -72.88
CA ASN A 191 108.57 21.70 -73.46
C ASN A 191 108.67 21.79 -75.00
N SER A 192 107.97 22.75 -75.63
CA SER A 192 108.09 23.13 -77.05
C SER A 192 108.69 24.52 -77.17
#